data_AF-D1JBC2-F1
#
_entry.id   AF-D1JBC2-F1
#
_cell.length_a   1.000
_cell.length_b   1.000
_cell.length_c   1.000
_cell.angle_alpha   90.00
_cell.angle_beta   90.00
_cell.angle_gamma   90.00
#
_symmetry.space_group_name_H-M   'P 1'
#
loop_
_entity.id
_entity.type
_entity.pdbx_description
1 polymer ?
#
loop_
_entity_poly.entity_id
_entity_poly.type
_entity_poly.pdbx_seq_one_letter_code
_entity_poly.pdbx_strand_id
1 'polypeptide(L)'
;MKAEEEDKKANKSAIKVSSVATLIIVILLCTVSSVSAAELQVHECESIQAAINMANPGDIITVHNGTYTENVVVNKSDILIRSANGSAVTIVQSNRTDRHVFNITDQKNVTLDGFTVRDASEALNTTVNDIVKGQEISALVLPPEYQVGAIRVTSNPSGATVILDDFVGPQIRTPHTFEKVPAGYSEIELYLDGYQDWTKRVRVTAGETTYVDATLTPISGSISVTSSPADAKIYLDDRYRGKTPHRVADVSPGYHTLRLTLDGYRDWSTNLQVRAGETSDVAAIMIPSFTQAGIYMNNASNCVIKNNKIINITATGDSVGIAVCNSVGNKIQGGEIINCGQGLLIVSGWSNIIEENIIRDNTIAGAGVRIERSATTTGICENCSIDNVPQAWDDGRDNNWIGNYRSPPPGGSSNYIIPGAAGSEDKDPLDECPMTQHERQATFCCRCNRYK
;
A
#
# COMPACT_ATOMS: atom_id res chain seq x y z
N MET A 1 11.78 53.59 -33.26
CA MET A 1 10.56 54.06 -33.96
C MET A 1 10.98 54.33 -35.40
N LYS A 2 10.71 53.53 -36.43
CA LYS A 2 9.93 52.30 -36.72
C LYS A 2 10.83 51.45 -37.65
N ALA A 3 11.07 50.18 -37.36
CA ALA A 3 10.34 49.00 -37.87
C ALA A 3 10.44 48.88 -39.41
N GLU A 4 11.23 47.91 -39.88
CA GLU A 4 10.79 46.73 -40.69
C GLU A 4 10.71 47.14 -42.19
N GLU A 5 11.12 46.39 -43.20
CA GLU A 5 11.21 44.95 -43.44
C GLU A 5 11.85 44.84 -44.84
N GLU A 6 12.93 44.09 -45.08
CA GLU A 6 13.17 43.53 -46.42
C GLU A 6 13.90 42.19 -46.32
N ASP A 7 13.12 41.17 -46.68
CA ASP A 7 13.45 39.78 -46.86
C ASP A 7 14.18 39.56 -48.20
N LYS A 8 14.85 38.41 -48.28
CA LYS A 8 15.33 37.70 -49.50
C LYS A 8 16.63 38.09 -50.19
N LYS A 9 17.51 37.07 -50.08
CA LYS A 9 18.22 36.41 -51.19
C LYS A 9 19.37 37.17 -51.82
N ALA A 10 20.54 36.73 -51.40
CA ALA A 10 21.38 35.79 -52.16
C ALA A 10 22.81 36.30 -52.34
N ASN A 11 23.74 35.47 -51.87
CA ASN A 11 24.68 34.72 -52.70
C ASN A 11 26.11 34.81 -52.16
N LYS A 12 26.54 33.68 -51.61
CA LYS A 12 27.84 33.03 -51.87
C LYS A 12 29.14 33.78 -51.52
N SER A 13 29.69 33.32 -50.40
CA SER A 13 31.01 32.66 -50.26
C SER A 13 32.29 33.42 -50.64
N ALA A 14 33.10 33.76 -49.63
CA ALA A 14 34.48 33.29 -49.42
C ALA A 14 35.08 33.97 -48.16
N ILE A 15 35.25 33.26 -47.05
CA ILE A 15 36.52 32.68 -46.52
C ILE A 15 37.45 33.70 -45.83
N LYS A 16 37.51 33.56 -44.48
CA LYS A 16 38.58 33.79 -43.47
C LYS A 16 39.28 35.17 -43.45
N VAL A 17 39.66 35.77 -42.32
CA VAL A 17 40.49 35.31 -41.20
C VAL A 17 40.36 36.32 -40.04
N SER A 18 40.53 35.85 -38.80
CA SER A 18 41.22 36.52 -37.68
C SER A 18 40.42 37.43 -36.74
N SER A 19 40.27 37.00 -35.49
CA SER A 19 40.31 37.89 -34.32
C SER A 19 40.80 37.10 -33.10
N VAL A 20 41.67 37.75 -32.34
CA VAL A 20 42.59 37.23 -31.33
C VAL A 20 42.10 37.60 -29.92
N ALA A 21 42.48 36.77 -28.93
CA ALA A 21 42.47 36.97 -27.47
C ALA A 21 41.09 36.80 -26.77
N THR A 22 40.94 36.06 -25.67
CA THR A 22 41.84 35.96 -24.49
C THR A 22 41.54 34.69 -23.68
N LEU A 23 42.56 33.86 -23.47
CA LEU A 23 42.94 33.14 -22.24
C LEU A 23 41.83 32.65 -21.26
N ILE A 24 41.31 31.43 -21.44
CA ILE A 24 40.98 30.54 -20.32
C ILE A 24 41.57 29.16 -20.63
N ILE A 25 42.48 28.75 -19.75
CA ILE A 25 43.06 27.42 -19.65
C ILE A 25 41.90 26.43 -19.41
N VAL A 26 41.46 25.77 -20.48
CA VAL A 26 40.77 24.47 -20.39
C VAL A 26 41.52 23.54 -21.34
N ILE A 27 42.75 23.21 -20.93
CA ILE A 27 43.31 21.90 -21.28
C ILE A 27 42.38 20.94 -20.54
N LEU A 28 41.33 20.50 -21.23
CA LEU A 28 40.59 19.30 -20.89
C LEU A 28 41.61 18.16 -21.05
N LEU A 29 42.42 17.98 -20.00
CA LEU A 29 42.98 16.70 -19.66
C LEU A 29 41.77 15.77 -19.49
N CYS A 30 41.29 15.21 -20.59
CA CYS A 30 40.80 13.84 -20.55
C CYS A 30 42.01 13.00 -20.14
N THR A 31 42.31 13.01 -18.84
CA THR A 31 42.84 11.81 -18.22
C THR A 31 41.75 10.78 -18.47
N VAL A 32 41.87 10.04 -19.57
CA VAL A 32 41.58 8.62 -19.49
C VAL A 32 42.44 8.15 -18.34
N SER A 33 41.87 8.18 -17.13
CA SER A 33 42.32 7.30 -16.06
C SER A 33 42.28 5.95 -16.74
N SER A 34 43.45 5.46 -17.14
CA SER A 34 43.61 4.05 -17.43
C SER A 34 43.06 3.36 -16.21
N VAL A 35 41.85 2.79 -16.32
CA VAL A 35 41.38 1.80 -15.37
C VAL A 35 42.39 0.69 -15.54
N SER A 36 43.43 0.70 -14.71
CA SER A 36 44.32 -0.44 -14.62
C SER A 36 43.44 -1.58 -14.18
N ALA A 37 43.51 -2.70 -14.90
CA ALA A 37 42.93 -3.96 -14.42
C ALA A 37 43.33 -4.15 -12.96
N ALA A 38 42.35 -4.24 -12.07
CA ALA A 38 42.61 -4.55 -10.68
C ALA A 38 42.94 -6.04 -10.56
N GLU A 39 43.91 -6.37 -9.71
CA GLU A 39 44.22 -7.76 -9.42
C GLU A 39 43.57 -8.17 -8.10
N LEU A 40 42.48 -8.95 -8.18
CA LEU A 40 41.79 -9.53 -7.03
C LEU A 40 42.46 -10.84 -6.64
N GLN A 41 42.90 -10.95 -5.40
CA GLN A 41 43.52 -12.17 -4.89
C GLN A 41 42.46 -13.02 -4.21
N VAL A 42 42.43 -14.32 -4.53
CA VAL A 42 41.57 -15.30 -3.88
C VAL A 42 42.47 -16.34 -3.24
N HIS A 43 42.44 -16.42 -1.92
CA HIS A 43 43.20 -17.38 -1.13
C HIS A 43 42.31 -18.55 -0.70
N GLU A 44 42.94 -19.62 -0.21
CA GLU A 44 42.22 -20.81 0.25
C GLU A 44 41.18 -20.45 1.32
N CYS A 45 39.97 -21.04 1.21
CA CYS A 45 38.75 -20.74 1.99
C CYS A 45 38.00 -19.46 1.61
N GLU A 46 38.51 -18.64 0.69
CA GLU A 46 37.74 -17.57 0.04
C GLU A 46 36.97 -18.13 -1.15
N SER A 47 35.96 -17.38 -1.60
CA SER A 47 35.14 -17.79 -2.75
C SER A 47 35.60 -17.10 -4.02
N ILE A 48 35.84 -17.89 -5.06
CA ILE A 48 36.05 -17.39 -6.42
C ILE A 48 34.80 -16.65 -6.89
N GLN A 49 33.59 -17.12 -6.51
CA GLN A 49 32.34 -16.42 -6.81
C GLN A 49 32.29 -15.00 -6.21
N ALA A 50 32.77 -14.82 -4.97
CA ALA A 50 32.79 -13.49 -4.34
C ALA A 50 33.71 -12.53 -5.10
N ALA A 51 34.90 -12.99 -5.52
CA ALA A 51 35.80 -12.19 -6.33
C ALA A 51 35.19 -11.82 -7.70
N ILE A 52 34.50 -12.74 -8.36
CA ILE A 52 33.77 -12.46 -9.61
C ILE A 52 32.67 -11.42 -9.40
N ASN A 53 31.95 -11.48 -8.28
CA ASN A 53 30.89 -10.52 -7.98
C ASN A 53 31.44 -9.09 -7.87
N MET A 54 32.65 -8.95 -7.29
CA MET A 54 33.35 -7.67 -7.11
C MET A 54 34.11 -7.19 -8.36
N ALA A 55 34.44 -8.09 -9.29
CA ALA A 55 35.24 -7.77 -10.46
C ALA A 55 34.52 -6.84 -11.46
N ASN A 56 35.31 -5.94 -12.04
CA ASN A 56 34.94 -5.08 -13.16
C ASN A 56 35.53 -5.62 -14.48
N PRO A 57 34.96 -5.24 -15.64
CA PRO A 57 35.56 -5.54 -16.94
C PRO A 57 37.02 -5.09 -17.01
N GLY A 58 37.90 -6.01 -17.37
CA GLY A 58 39.36 -5.86 -17.44
C GLY A 58 40.11 -6.49 -16.28
N ASP A 59 39.45 -6.78 -15.14
CA ASP A 59 40.13 -7.24 -13.92
C ASP A 59 40.72 -8.66 -14.04
N ILE A 60 41.75 -8.90 -13.23
CA ILE A 60 42.43 -10.18 -13.10
C ILE A 60 42.11 -10.74 -11.72
N ILE A 61 41.52 -11.94 -11.66
CA ILE A 61 41.31 -12.70 -10.44
C ILE A 61 42.43 -13.75 -10.35
N THR A 62 43.34 -13.60 -9.40
CA THR A 62 44.43 -14.53 -9.15
C THR A 62 44.08 -15.43 -7.97
N VAL A 63 43.88 -16.70 -8.25
CA VAL A 63 43.50 -17.74 -7.28
C VAL A 63 44.75 -18.49 -6.83
N HIS A 64 45.07 -18.39 -5.55
CA HIS A 64 46.21 -19.06 -4.94
C HIS A 64 45.93 -20.53 -4.69
N ASN A 65 46.99 -21.27 -4.36
CA ASN A 65 46.93 -22.72 -4.12
C ASN A 65 45.81 -23.06 -3.12
N GLY A 66 45.07 -24.13 -3.40
CA GLY A 66 43.99 -24.58 -2.54
C GLY A 66 42.96 -25.44 -3.28
N THR A 67 42.06 -26.03 -2.50
CA THR A 67 40.86 -26.72 -3.04
C THR A 67 39.61 -25.88 -2.75
N TYR A 68 39.04 -25.28 -3.79
CA TYR A 68 37.86 -24.45 -3.74
C TYR A 68 36.63 -25.30 -4.01
N THR A 69 35.81 -25.56 -2.99
CA THR A 69 34.60 -26.39 -3.12
C THR A 69 33.38 -25.51 -3.38
N GLU A 70 33.12 -25.22 -4.66
CA GLU A 70 32.03 -24.34 -5.09
C GLU A 70 31.57 -24.63 -6.53
N ASN A 71 30.44 -24.06 -6.92
CA ASN A 71 29.96 -24.04 -8.29
C ASN A 71 29.88 -22.58 -8.73
N VAL A 72 30.89 -22.15 -9.49
CA VAL A 72 31.13 -20.78 -9.88
C VAL A 72 30.30 -20.40 -11.11
N VAL A 73 29.58 -19.29 -11.01
CA VAL A 73 28.86 -18.64 -12.11
C VAL A 73 29.64 -17.39 -12.53
N VAL A 74 30.20 -17.42 -13.73
CA VAL A 74 30.93 -16.28 -14.30
C VAL A 74 29.94 -15.42 -15.09
N ASN A 75 29.32 -14.47 -14.41
CA ASN A 75 28.32 -13.57 -15.02
C ASN A 75 28.89 -12.25 -15.56
N LYS A 76 30.22 -12.08 -15.53
CA LYS A 76 30.95 -10.89 -16.00
C LYS A 76 31.66 -11.16 -17.33
N SER A 77 31.74 -10.15 -18.19
CA SER A 77 32.53 -10.18 -19.43
C SER A 77 33.88 -9.48 -19.23
N ASP A 78 34.84 -9.77 -20.11
CA ASP A 78 36.16 -9.12 -20.16
C ASP A 78 37.03 -9.34 -18.92
N ILE A 79 37.00 -10.51 -18.28
CA ILE A 79 37.80 -10.81 -17.08
C ILE A 79 38.74 -12.01 -17.29
N LEU A 80 39.87 -11.99 -16.58
CA LEU A 80 40.81 -13.12 -16.48
C LEU A 80 40.73 -13.72 -15.08
N ILE A 81 40.46 -15.02 -15.00
CA ILE A 81 40.56 -15.80 -13.76
C ILE A 81 41.73 -16.76 -13.95
N ARG A 82 42.77 -16.63 -13.16
CA ARG A 82 44.00 -17.43 -13.28
C ARG A 82 44.41 -18.06 -11.96
N SER A 83 45.00 -19.24 -12.02
CA SER A 83 45.76 -19.79 -10.91
C SER A 83 47.10 -19.08 -10.77
N ALA A 84 47.51 -18.79 -9.53
CA ALA A 84 48.82 -18.22 -9.23
C ALA A 84 49.98 -19.19 -9.55
N ASN A 85 49.76 -20.51 -9.40
CA ASN A 85 50.83 -21.53 -9.49
C ASN A 85 50.45 -22.75 -10.36
N GLY A 86 49.44 -22.61 -11.23
CA GLY A 86 49.02 -23.64 -12.18
C GLY A 86 48.08 -24.70 -11.60
N SER A 87 47.70 -25.66 -12.46
CA SER A 87 46.59 -26.59 -12.21
C SER A 87 46.92 -27.69 -11.20
N ALA A 88 48.20 -27.99 -11.00
CA ALA A 88 48.63 -29.02 -10.05
C ALA A 88 48.26 -28.71 -8.58
N VAL A 89 48.08 -27.42 -8.24
CA VAL A 89 47.90 -26.95 -6.86
C VAL A 89 46.67 -26.08 -6.64
N THR A 90 45.96 -25.71 -7.70
CA THR A 90 44.74 -24.90 -7.62
C THR A 90 43.57 -25.68 -8.20
N ILE A 91 42.81 -26.31 -7.30
CA ILE A 91 41.75 -27.25 -7.60
C ILE A 91 40.40 -26.57 -7.34
N VAL A 92 39.50 -26.59 -8.32
CA VAL A 92 38.10 -26.18 -8.13
C VAL A 92 37.24 -27.44 -8.19
N GLN A 93 36.65 -27.77 -7.05
CA GLN A 93 35.87 -28.97 -6.83
C GLN A 93 34.39 -28.60 -6.75
N SER A 94 33.52 -29.41 -7.37
CA SER A 94 32.09 -29.19 -7.28
C SER A 94 31.57 -29.31 -5.83
N ASN A 95 30.77 -28.35 -5.38
CA ASN A 95 29.98 -28.46 -4.14
C ASN A 95 28.64 -29.18 -4.38
N ARG A 96 28.15 -29.12 -5.62
CA ARG A 96 26.92 -29.75 -6.08
C ARG A 96 27.20 -30.53 -7.34
N THR A 97 27.28 -31.85 -7.20
CA THR A 97 27.65 -32.75 -8.29
C THR A 97 26.70 -32.64 -9.48
N ASP A 98 25.45 -32.23 -9.27
CA ASP A 98 24.40 -32.01 -10.29
C ASP A 98 24.51 -30.69 -11.07
N ARG A 99 25.58 -29.90 -10.87
CA ARG A 99 25.82 -28.63 -11.57
C ARG A 99 27.25 -28.51 -12.10
N HIS A 100 27.44 -27.66 -13.11
CA HIS A 100 28.77 -27.32 -13.62
C HIS A 100 29.63 -26.63 -12.53
N VAL A 101 30.94 -26.92 -12.50
CA VAL A 101 31.88 -26.26 -11.57
C VAL A 101 32.14 -24.81 -11.98
N PHE A 102 32.28 -24.55 -13.28
CA PHE A 102 32.22 -23.21 -13.87
C PHE A 102 31.06 -23.14 -14.86
N ASN A 103 30.17 -22.16 -14.70
CA ASN A 103 29.10 -21.86 -15.64
C ASN A 103 29.30 -20.47 -16.24
N ILE A 104 29.38 -20.41 -17.57
CA ILE A 104 29.54 -19.19 -18.35
C ILE A 104 28.46 -19.23 -19.44
N THR A 105 27.50 -18.32 -19.41
CA THR A 105 26.36 -18.25 -20.33
C THR A 105 26.15 -16.80 -20.79
N ASP A 106 26.37 -16.53 -22.08
CA ASP A 106 26.22 -15.21 -22.72
C ASP A 106 27.26 -14.13 -22.34
N GLN A 107 28.38 -14.50 -21.71
CA GLN A 107 29.51 -13.58 -21.46
C GLN A 107 30.54 -13.59 -22.60
N LYS A 108 31.26 -12.48 -22.76
CA LYS A 108 32.29 -12.30 -23.79
C LYS A 108 33.66 -12.13 -23.13
N ASN A 109 34.71 -12.58 -23.81
CA ASN A 109 36.11 -12.34 -23.42
C ASN A 109 36.46 -12.79 -21.97
N VAL A 110 35.92 -13.93 -21.53
CA VAL A 110 36.30 -14.55 -20.25
C VAL A 110 37.45 -15.52 -20.48
N THR A 111 38.51 -15.42 -19.68
CA THR A 111 39.65 -16.36 -19.72
C THR A 111 39.75 -17.11 -18.38
N LEU A 112 39.80 -18.44 -18.41
CA LEU A 112 40.12 -19.30 -17.27
C LEU A 112 41.49 -19.94 -17.51
N ASP A 113 42.44 -19.75 -16.60
CA ASP A 113 43.83 -20.19 -16.78
C ASP A 113 44.38 -20.95 -15.57
N GLY A 114 44.92 -22.15 -15.78
CA GLY A 114 45.70 -22.87 -14.77
C GLY A 114 44.92 -23.57 -13.65
N PHE A 115 43.69 -24.05 -13.88
CA PHE A 115 42.92 -24.80 -12.87
C PHE A 115 42.84 -26.30 -13.14
N THR A 116 42.78 -27.11 -12.08
CA THR A 116 42.20 -28.45 -12.15
C THR A 116 40.75 -28.38 -11.70
N VAL A 117 39.82 -28.83 -12.56
CA VAL A 117 38.38 -28.88 -12.25
C VAL A 117 37.97 -30.33 -12.06
N ARG A 118 37.31 -30.66 -10.94
CA ARG A 118 36.92 -32.04 -10.62
C ARG A 118 35.58 -32.17 -9.91
N ASP A 119 35.10 -33.40 -9.85
CA ASP A 119 33.91 -33.84 -9.10
C ASP A 119 32.58 -33.19 -9.52
N ALA A 120 32.50 -32.59 -10.71
CA ALA A 120 31.22 -32.39 -11.39
C ALA A 120 30.83 -33.68 -12.13
N SER A 121 29.64 -34.21 -11.86
CA SER A 121 29.18 -35.48 -12.41
C SER A 121 27.75 -35.31 -12.93
N GLU A 122 27.52 -35.57 -14.21
CA GLU A 122 26.16 -35.81 -14.71
C GLU A 122 25.73 -37.29 -14.73
N ALA A 123 26.54 -38.26 -14.29
CA ALA A 123 26.21 -39.67 -14.55
C ALA A 123 26.28 -40.61 -13.33
N LEU A 124 25.13 -41.14 -12.94
CA LEU A 124 25.05 -42.56 -12.62
C LEU A 124 25.31 -43.34 -13.93
N ASN A 125 26.57 -43.59 -14.28
CA ASN A 125 27.03 -44.96 -14.57
C ASN A 125 28.52 -45.07 -14.90
N THR A 126 29.12 -45.99 -14.16
CA THR A 126 30.32 -46.79 -14.35
C THR A 126 30.91 -46.97 -15.76
N THR A 127 32.24 -47.08 -15.74
CA THR A 127 33.16 -47.78 -16.67
C THR A 127 33.30 -47.22 -18.08
N VAL A 128 34.48 -46.67 -18.40
CA VAL A 128 35.55 -47.31 -19.20
C VAL A 128 36.76 -46.36 -19.22
N ASN A 129 37.93 -46.93 -18.89
CA ASN A 129 39.30 -46.52 -19.25
C ASN A 129 39.56 -45.06 -19.64
N ASP A 130 40.31 -44.35 -18.80
CA ASP A 130 41.56 -43.75 -19.27
C ASP A 130 42.59 -43.57 -18.16
N ILE A 131 43.80 -44.02 -18.48
CA ILE A 131 45.01 -43.93 -17.66
C ILE A 131 45.66 -42.59 -17.97
N VAL A 132 45.94 -41.77 -16.94
CA VAL A 132 47.05 -40.80 -17.00
C VAL A 132 47.99 -41.07 -15.83
N LYS A 133 49.24 -41.38 -16.20
CA LYS A 133 50.37 -41.76 -15.33
C LYS A 133 51.07 -40.53 -14.76
N GLY A 134 51.62 -40.68 -13.54
CA GLY A 134 52.72 -39.89 -12.94
C GLY A 134 52.29 -38.51 -12.43
N GLN A 135 52.74 -37.99 -11.28
CA GLN A 135 53.98 -38.20 -10.55
C GLN A 135 53.84 -37.68 -9.10
N GLU A 136 54.53 -38.37 -8.19
CA GLU A 136 55.10 -37.97 -6.88
C GLU A 136 54.31 -37.09 -5.90
N ILE A 137 53.95 -37.73 -4.78
CA ILE A 137 53.55 -37.11 -3.52
C ILE A 137 54.83 -36.61 -2.82
N SER A 138 55.00 -35.29 -2.75
CA SER A 138 55.93 -34.65 -1.81
C SER A 138 55.12 -33.96 -0.72
N ALA A 139 55.36 -34.34 0.53
CA ALA A 139 54.63 -33.84 1.69
C ALA A 139 54.83 -32.32 1.85
N LEU A 140 53.73 -31.56 1.73
CA LEU A 140 53.72 -30.12 2.03
C LEU A 140 53.70 -29.91 3.55
N VAL A 141 54.59 -29.03 3.99
CA VAL A 141 54.62 -28.42 5.32
C VAL A 141 53.34 -27.60 5.52
N LEU A 142 52.65 -27.78 6.65
CA LEU A 142 51.41 -27.06 7.00
C LEU A 142 51.70 -25.55 7.23
N PRO A 143 50.96 -24.63 6.56
CA PRO A 143 50.98 -23.18 6.86
C PRO A 143 50.21 -22.84 8.16
N PRO A 144 50.43 -21.64 8.75
CA PRO A 144 50.03 -21.30 10.12
C PRO A 144 48.51 -21.33 10.34
N GLU A 145 48.10 -21.90 11.49
CA GLU A 145 46.69 -22.02 11.91
C GLU A 145 45.97 -20.66 11.92
N TYR A 146 44.95 -20.50 11.08
CA TYR A 146 43.96 -19.42 11.23
C TYR A 146 43.24 -19.59 12.56
N GLN A 147 43.43 -18.63 13.46
CA GLN A 147 42.82 -18.63 14.78
C GLN A 147 41.35 -18.25 14.64
N VAL A 148 40.46 -19.23 14.88
CA VAL A 148 39.01 -19.08 14.71
C VAL A 148 38.28 -19.21 16.05
N GLY A 149 37.16 -18.51 16.18
CA GLY A 149 36.22 -18.62 17.30
C GLY A 149 34.83 -19.06 16.83
N ALA A 150 33.84 -18.91 17.71
CA ALA A 150 32.43 -19.10 17.38
C ALA A 150 31.59 -17.88 17.80
N ILE A 151 30.46 -17.65 17.15
CA ILE A 151 29.48 -16.65 17.55
C ILE A 151 28.13 -17.34 17.73
N ARG A 152 27.55 -17.23 18.93
CA ARG A 152 26.18 -17.66 19.21
C ARG A 152 25.25 -16.46 19.25
N VAL A 153 24.28 -16.43 18.35
CA VAL A 153 23.31 -15.35 18.19
C VAL A 153 21.93 -15.81 18.62
N THR A 154 21.29 -15.04 19.50
CA THR A 154 19.88 -15.21 19.92
C THR A 154 19.12 -13.89 19.73
N SER A 155 17.78 -13.97 19.65
CA SER A 155 16.95 -12.77 19.61
C SER A 155 15.65 -12.94 20.39
N ASN A 156 15.09 -11.81 20.82
CA ASN A 156 13.75 -11.71 21.39
C ASN A 156 12.92 -10.71 20.56
N PRO A 157 11.92 -11.15 19.78
CA PRO A 157 11.48 -12.55 19.59
C PRO A 157 12.51 -13.40 18.84
N SER A 158 12.47 -14.72 19.02
CA SER A 158 13.32 -15.68 18.29
C SER A 158 12.83 -15.91 16.86
N GLY A 159 13.70 -16.42 15.98
CA GLY A 159 13.37 -16.73 14.58
C GLY A 159 13.73 -15.63 13.59
N ALA A 160 14.40 -14.57 14.03
CA ALA A 160 14.95 -13.52 13.19
C ALA A 160 16.02 -14.09 12.25
N THR A 161 15.99 -13.69 10.99
CA THR A 161 17.06 -13.99 10.02
C THR A 161 18.35 -13.31 10.50
N VAL A 162 19.46 -14.03 10.46
CA VAL A 162 20.79 -13.54 10.89
C VAL A 162 21.72 -13.50 9.69
N ILE A 163 22.37 -12.35 9.47
CA ILE A 163 23.42 -12.14 8.49
C ILE A 163 24.72 -11.86 9.25
N LEU A 164 25.81 -12.52 8.87
CA LEU A 164 27.15 -12.32 9.41
C LEU A 164 28.04 -11.82 8.28
N ASP A 165 28.67 -10.65 8.45
CA ASP A 165 29.66 -10.08 7.51
C ASP A 165 29.20 -10.13 6.03
N ASP A 166 27.97 -9.68 5.75
CA ASP A 166 27.35 -9.66 4.42
C ASP A 166 27.19 -11.03 3.73
N PHE A 167 27.33 -12.14 4.46
CA PHE A 167 27.19 -13.48 3.88
C PHE A 167 25.75 -13.80 3.46
N VAL A 168 25.50 -13.84 2.16
CA VAL A 168 24.21 -14.18 1.53
C VAL A 168 24.09 -15.71 1.33
N GLY A 169 24.15 -16.46 2.43
CA GLY A 169 23.95 -17.91 2.46
C GLY A 169 22.47 -18.35 2.49
N PRO A 170 22.19 -19.64 2.76
CA PRO A 170 20.84 -20.06 3.13
C PRO A 170 20.33 -19.24 4.33
N GLN A 171 19.01 -19.02 4.42
CA GLN A 171 18.39 -18.24 5.49
C GLN A 171 18.68 -18.86 6.88
N ILE A 172 19.64 -18.29 7.60
CA ILE A 172 19.97 -18.65 8.99
C ILE A 172 19.04 -17.87 9.92
N ARG A 173 18.51 -18.54 10.96
CA ARG A 173 17.58 -17.92 11.92
C ARG A 173 18.06 -18.09 13.36
N THR A 174 17.74 -17.13 14.22
CA THR A 174 18.01 -17.27 15.66
C THR A 174 17.14 -18.36 16.30
N PRO A 175 17.68 -19.10 17.30
CA PRO A 175 19.07 -19.08 17.73
C PRO A 175 19.99 -19.85 16.75
N HIS A 176 21.19 -19.32 16.50
CA HIS A 176 22.20 -19.99 15.66
C HIS A 176 23.61 -19.82 16.24
N THR A 177 24.47 -20.79 15.98
CA THR A 177 25.90 -20.70 16.29
C THR A 177 26.69 -20.78 14.99
N PHE A 178 27.39 -19.71 14.62
CA PHE A 178 28.41 -19.73 13.58
C PHE A 178 29.70 -20.31 14.17
N GLU A 179 30.15 -21.44 13.64
CA GLU A 179 31.44 -22.04 14.00
C GLU A 179 32.55 -21.57 13.05
N LYS A 180 33.79 -21.59 13.53
CA LYS A 180 35.00 -21.24 12.75
C LYS A 180 34.98 -19.82 12.17
N VAL A 181 34.45 -18.85 12.92
CA VAL A 181 34.48 -17.44 12.53
C VAL A 181 35.91 -16.90 12.75
N PRO A 182 36.52 -16.20 11.77
CA PRO A 182 37.83 -15.59 11.94
C PRO A 182 37.90 -14.70 13.19
N ALA A 183 38.97 -14.84 13.98
CA ALA A 183 39.20 -13.94 15.11
C ALA A 183 39.39 -12.50 14.60
N GLY A 184 38.71 -11.53 15.21
CA GLY A 184 38.63 -10.18 14.67
C GLY A 184 37.34 -9.46 15.06
N TYR A 185 36.90 -8.50 14.26
CA TYR A 185 35.58 -7.90 14.40
C TYR A 185 34.68 -8.41 13.28
N SER A 186 33.47 -8.82 13.66
CA SER A 186 32.40 -9.17 12.72
C SER A 186 31.17 -8.30 12.96
N GLU A 187 30.42 -8.02 11.91
CA GLU A 187 29.13 -7.34 11.94
C GLU A 187 27.99 -8.36 11.82
N ILE A 188 26.97 -8.18 12.65
CA ILE A 188 25.81 -9.05 12.71
C ILE A 188 24.57 -8.19 12.48
N GLU A 189 23.80 -8.56 11.47
CA GLU A 189 22.50 -7.96 11.18
C GLU A 189 21.39 -8.98 11.44
N LEU A 190 20.30 -8.52 12.04
CA LEU A 190 19.10 -9.30 12.28
C LEU A 190 17.90 -8.64 11.62
N TYR A 191 17.17 -9.45 10.86
CA TYR A 191 15.91 -9.08 10.23
C TYR A 191 14.78 -9.96 10.76
N LEU A 192 13.70 -9.33 11.22
CA LEU A 192 12.47 -10.02 11.56
C LEU A 192 11.29 -9.18 11.05
N ASP A 193 10.39 -9.82 10.30
CA ASP A 193 9.22 -9.15 9.76
C ASP A 193 8.39 -8.52 10.88
N GLY A 194 8.00 -7.25 10.71
CA GLY A 194 7.33 -6.47 11.74
C GLY A 194 8.25 -5.90 12.84
N TYR A 195 9.58 -5.94 12.68
CA TYR A 195 10.55 -5.32 13.59
C TYR A 195 11.53 -4.38 12.87
N GLN A 196 12.16 -3.49 13.62
CA GLN A 196 13.28 -2.67 13.15
C GLN A 196 14.52 -3.55 12.94
N ASP A 197 15.25 -3.28 11.86
CA ASP A 197 16.53 -3.92 11.60
C ASP A 197 17.50 -3.67 12.77
N TRP A 198 18.19 -4.73 13.18
CA TRP A 198 19.11 -4.68 14.30
C TRP A 198 20.51 -4.98 13.80
N THR A 199 21.48 -4.11 14.13
CA THR A 199 22.90 -4.33 13.79
C THR A 199 23.78 -4.24 15.03
N LYS A 200 24.81 -5.07 15.09
CA LYS A 200 25.86 -4.98 16.11
C LYS A 200 27.18 -5.53 15.60
N ARG A 201 28.23 -4.73 15.80
CA ARG A 201 29.62 -5.18 15.65
C ARG A 201 30.11 -5.88 16.91
N VAL A 202 30.69 -7.06 16.77
CA VAL A 202 31.20 -7.90 17.86
C VAL A 202 32.65 -8.29 17.63
N ARG A 203 33.39 -8.51 18.71
CA ARG A 203 34.76 -9.01 18.64
C ARG A 203 34.77 -10.53 18.85
N VAL A 204 35.35 -11.25 17.92
CA VAL A 204 35.55 -12.70 17.95
C VAL A 204 36.94 -13.01 18.51
N THR A 205 37.01 -13.76 19.59
CA THR A 205 38.26 -14.27 20.17
C THR A 205 38.47 -15.72 19.74
N ALA A 206 39.70 -16.07 19.39
CA ALA A 206 40.06 -17.42 18.98
C ALA A 206 39.80 -18.45 20.08
N GLY A 207 39.22 -19.60 19.70
CA GLY A 207 38.88 -20.70 20.62
C GLY A 207 37.69 -20.41 21.55
N GLU A 208 37.15 -19.19 21.57
CA GLU A 208 36.03 -18.79 22.42
C GLU A 208 34.72 -18.67 21.64
N THR A 209 33.59 -18.76 22.35
CA THR A 209 32.27 -18.44 21.81
C THR A 209 31.85 -17.04 22.28
N THR A 210 31.62 -16.14 21.32
CA THR A 210 31.04 -14.82 21.56
C THR A 210 29.52 -14.94 21.59
N TYR A 211 28.87 -14.36 22.61
CA TYR A 211 27.42 -14.41 22.75
C TYR A 211 26.78 -13.08 22.36
N VAL A 212 25.72 -13.15 21.56
CA VAL A 212 25.00 -12.00 21.03
C VAL A 212 23.51 -12.20 21.27
N ASP A 213 22.96 -11.43 22.18
CA ASP A 213 21.53 -11.44 22.50
C ASP A 213 20.90 -10.13 22.00
N ALA A 214 20.06 -10.22 20.98
CA ALA A 214 19.36 -9.08 20.40
C ALA A 214 17.95 -8.95 20.98
N THR A 215 17.53 -7.73 21.29
CA THR A 215 16.12 -7.40 21.56
C THR A 215 15.60 -6.56 20.41
N LEU A 216 14.61 -7.08 19.67
CA LEU A 216 14.09 -6.44 18.47
C LEU A 216 12.94 -5.50 18.84
N THR A 217 12.92 -4.31 18.25
CA THR A 217 11.85 -3.32 18.47
C THR A 217 10.78 -3.49 17.40
N PRO A 218 9.51 -3.77 17.73
CA PRO A 218 8.44 -3.83 16.75
C PRO A 218 8.35 -2.52 15.96
N ILE A 219 8.17 -2.63 14.64
CA ILE A 219 7.67 -1.51 13.84
C ILE A 219 6.15 -1.51 13.94
N SER A 220 5.55 -0.35 14.18
CA SER A 220 4.10 -0.20 14.28
C SER A 220 3.60 0.95 13.41
N GLY A 221 2.39 0.80 12.90
CA GLY A 221 1.60 1.88 12.34
C GLY A 221 0.49 2.29 13.31
N SER A 222 -0.46 3.04 12.79
CA SER A 222 -1.65 3.46 13.53
C SER A 222 -2.84 3.64 12.60
N ILE A 223 -4.04 3.71 13.18
CA ILE A 223 -5.28 3.92 12.45
C ILE A 223 -6.02 5.09 13.08
N SER A 224 -6.29 6.13 12.30
CA SER A 224 -7.16 7.23 12.71
C SER A 224 -8.57 6.92 12.23
N VAL A 225 -9.52 6.76 13.16
CA VAL A 225 -10.87 6.30 12.85
C VAL A 225 -11.89 7.37 13.24
N THR A 226 -12.74 7.75 12.28
CA THR A 226 -13.87 8.66 12.48
C THR A 226 -15.16 7.99 12.01
N SER A 227 -16.31 8.42 12.55
CA SER A 227 -17.61 7.99 12.03
C SER A 227 -18.66 9.09 12.07
N SER A 228 -19.68 8.94 11.23
CA SER A 228 -20.88 9.77 11.24
C SER A 228 -22.14 8.90 11.36
N PRO A 229 -22.91 9.03 12.45
CA PRO A 229 -22.60 9.76 13.68
C PRO A 229 -21.34 9.27 14.41
N ALA A 230 -20.81 10.11 15.30
CA ALA A 230 -19.68 9.78 16.18
C ALA A 230 -20.07 8.81 17.31
N ASP A 231 -19.13 8.48 18.19
CA ASP A 231 -19.30 7.56 19.34
C ASP A 231 -19.50 6.07 18.99
N ALA A 232 -19.26 5.68 17.74
CA ALA A 232 -19.27 4.28 17.33
C ALA A 232 -18.12 3.52 18.00
N LYS A 233 -18.42 2.38 18.63
CA LYS A 233 -17.40 1.49 19.23
C LYS A 233 -16.52 0.91 18.13
N ILE A 234 -15.22 0.97 18.32
CA ILE A 234 -14.21 0.50 17.37
C ILE A 234 -13.71 -0.88 17.82
N TYR A 235 -13.69 -1.83 16.89
CA TYR A 235 -13.10 -3.15 17.06
C TYR A 235 -12.05 -3.36 15.96
N LEU A 236 -10.82 -3.67 16.36
CA LEU A 236 -9.73 -4.04 15.46
C LEU A 236 -9.42 -5.52 15.69
N ASP A 237 -9.60 -6.34 14.66
CA ASP A 237 -9.49 -7.80 14.72
C ASP A 237 -10.30 -8.37 15.91
N ASP A 238 -11.57 -7.94 15.97
CA ASP A 238 -12.57 -8.26 17.00
C ASP A 238 -12.24 -7.83 18.44
N ARG A 239 -11.15 -7.08 18.65
CA ARG A 239 -10.81 -6.50 19.95
C ARG A 239 -11.25 -5.05 20.04
N TYR A 240 -11.98 -4.71 21.10
CA TYR A 240 -12.42 -3.32 21.35
C TYR A 240 -11.22 -2.37 21.54
N ARG A 241 -11.26 -1.21 20.88
CA ARG A 241 -10.20 -0.18 20.86
C ARG A 241 -10.66 1.22 21.26
N GLY A 242 -11.91 1.40 21.67
CA GLY A 242 -12.46 2.72 22.04
C GLY A 242 -13.66 3.11 21.19
N LYS A 243 -13.94 4.41 21.10
CA LYS A 243 -15.06 4.97 20.32
C LYS A 243 -14.58 6.06 19.37
N THR A 244 -15.23 6.25 18.23
CA THR A 244 -14.89 7.31 17.28
C THR A 244 -15.24 8.72 17.82
N PRO A 245 -14.45 9.76 17.47
CA PRO A 245 -13.17 9.71 16.76
C PRO A 245 -12.04 9.20 17.66
N HIS A 246 -11.19 8.31 17.16
CA HIS A 246 -10.06 7.77 17.93
C HIS A 246 -8.90 7.32 17.06
N ARG A 247 -7.68 7.50 17.58
CA ARG A 247 -6.45 6.99 16.97
C ARG A 247 -6.01 5.71 17.68
N VAL A 248 -6.12 4.58 17.00
CA VAL A 248 -5.59 3.29 17.45
C VAL A 248 -4.09 3.26 17.16
N ALA A 249 -3.26 3.37 18.20
CA ALA A 249 -1.80 3.31 18.09
C ALA A 249 -1.27 1.87 18.15
N ASP A 250 0.03 1.72 17.88
CA ASP A 250 0.81 0.48 18.06
C ASP A 250 0.21 -0.73 17.33
N VAL A 251 -0.31 -0.49 16.13
CA VAL A 251 -0.89 -1.53 15.28
C VAL A 251 0.22 -2.17 14.46
N SER A 252 0.29 -3.50 14.47
CA SER A 252 1.23 -4.24 13.63
C SER A 252 1.04 -3.88 12.15
N PRO A 253 2.10 -3.81 11.34
CA PRO A 253 1.95 -3.72 9.89
C PRO A 253 1.24 -4.97 9.35
N GLY A 254 0.44 -4.79 8.30
CA GLY A 254 -0.32 -5.88 7.67
C GLY A 254 -1.78 -5.54 7.43
N TYR A 255 -2.55 -6.53 7.01
CA TYR A 255 -3.99 -6.39 6.82
C TYR A 255 -4.74 -6.61 8.13
N HIS A 256 -5.65 -5.70 8.43
CA HIS A 256 -6.50 -5.74 9.62
C HIS A 256 -7.97 -5.60 9.24
N THR A 257 -8.85 -6.21 10.03
CA THR A 257 -10.29 -6.01 9.93
C THR A 257 -10.74 -5.02 10.98
N LEU A 258 -11.31 -3.90 10.53
CA LEU A 258 -11.87 -2.86 11.37
C LEU A 258 -13.39 -2.95 11.33
N ARG A 259 -14.02 -3.08 12.50
CA ARG A 259 -15.48 -3.10 12.66
C ARG A 259 -15.92 -2.00 13.60
N LEU A 260 -16.93 -1.24 13.21
CA LEU A 260 -17.57 -0.20 14.00
C LEU A 260 -19.00 -0.62 14.33
N THR A 261 -19.40 -0.44 15.59
CA THR A 261 -20.77 -0.73 16.04
C THR A 261 -21.33 0.49 16.77
N LEU A 262 -22.58 0.85 16.49
CA LEU A 262 -23.29 1.89 17.21
C LEU A 262 -24.73 1.44 17.41
N ASP A 263 -25.27 1.67 18.61
CA ASP A 263 -26.63 1.25 18.94
C ASP A 263 -27.65 1.92 18.02
N GLY A 264 -28.61 1.15 17.48
CA GLY A 264 -29.54 1.63 16.47
C GLY A 264 -28.95 1.77 15.05
N TYR A 265 -27.70 1.36 14.79
CA TYR A 265 -27.07 1.36 13.47
C TYR A 265 -26.60 -0.04 13.08
N ARG A 266 -26.50 -0.29 11.77
CA ARG A 266 -25.88 -1.49 11.23
C ARG A 266 -24.38 -1.48 11.50
N ASP A 267 -23.84 -2.64 11.84
CA ASP A 267 -22.39 -2.82 11.94
C ASP A 267 -21.71 -2.45 10.61
N TRP A 268 -20.67 -1.63 10.70
CA TRP A 268 -19.84 -1.25 9.57
C TRP A 268 -18.50 -1.98 9.66
N SER A 269 -18.00 -2.52 8.56
CA SER A 269 -16.71 -3.21 8.55
C SER A 269 -15.91 -2.93 7.28
N THR A 270 -14.59 -2.83 7.42
CA THR A 270 -13.67 -2.77 6.29
C THR A 270 -12.38 -3.55 6.58
N ASN A 271 -11.68 -3.93 5.51
CA ASN A 271 -10.31 -4.40 5.61
C ASN A 271 -9.38 -3.25 5.19
N LEU A 272 -8.31 -3.03 5.96
CA LEU A 272 -7.30 -2.02 5.64
C LEU A 272 -5.90 -2.57 5.82
N GLN A 273 -4.95 -2.00 5.08
CA GLN A 273 -3.53 -2.28 5.26
C GLN A 273 -2.90 -1.19 6.12
N VAL A 274 -2.27 -1.60 7.22
CA VAL A 274 -1.46 -0.74 8.08
C VAL A 274 0.00 -0.89 7.64
N ARG A 275 0.68 0.24 7.44
CA ARG A 275 2.12 0.29 7.13
C ARG A 275 2.91 0.80 8.32
N ALA A 276 4.14 0.33 8.44
CA ALA A 276 5.05 0.74 9.51
C ALA A 276 5.28 2.26 9.50
N GLY A 277 5.17 2.89 10.67
CA GLY A 277 5.35 4.33 10.85
C GLY A 277 4.24 5.21 10.28
N GLU A 278 3.28 4.66 9.53
CA GLU A 278 2.19 5.42 8.89
C GLU A 278 0.92 5.44 9.75
N THR A 279 0.04 6.43 9.47
CA THR A 279 -1.33 6.47 9.99
C THR A 279 -2.30 6.21 8.85
N SER A 280 -3.09 5.14 8.94
CA SER A 280 -4.19 4.88 8.01
C SER A 280 -5.43 5.65 8.46
N ASP A 281 -5.95 6.53 7.61
CA ASP A 281 -7.18 7.27 7.90
C ASP A 281 -8.43 6.50 7.42
N VAL A 282 -9.40 6.35 8.30
CA VAL A 282 -10.69 5.70 8.01
C VAL A 282 -11.84 6.60 8.46
N ALA A 283 -12.77 6.85 7.54
CA ALA A 283 -14.02 7.54 7.82
C ALA A 283 -15.20 6.62 7.46
N ALA A 284 -16.03 6.31 8.46
CA ALA A 284 -17.22 5.48 8.30
C ALA A 284 -18.49 6.33 8.33
N ILE A 285 -19.47 5.97 7.51
CA ILE A 285 -20.83 6.49 7.62
C ILE A 285 -21.70 5.33 8.11
N MET A 286 -22.25 5.47 9.32
CA MET A 286 -23.09 4.43 9.91
C MET A 286 -24.49 4.52 9.32
N ILE A 287 -25.02 3.39 8.89
CA ILE A 287 -26.38 3.30 8.34
C ILE A 287 -27.32 2.91 9.48
N PRO A 288 -28.37 3.70 9.80
CA PRO A 288 -29.37 3.33 10.77
C PRO A 288 -29.89 1.91 10.52
N SER A 289 -30.06 1.15 11.60
CA SER A 289 -30.69 -0.15 11.54
C SER A 289 -32.18 0.05 11.38
N PHE A 290 -32.71 -0.42 10.26
CA PHE A 290 -34.14 -0.61 10.04
C PHE A 290 -34.35 -2.04 9.55
N THR A 291 -35.44 -2.67 9.98
CA THR A 291 -35.80 -4.05 9.59
C THR A 291 -36.24 -4.14 8.13
N GLN A 292 -36.92 -3.12 7.61
CA GLN A 292 -37.53 -3.14 6.29
C GLN A 292 -37.60 -1.74 5.67
N ALA A 293 -37.32 -1.66 4.37
CA ALA A 293 -37.64 -0.50 3.56
C ALA A 293 -38.48 -0.90 2.34
N GLY A 294 -39.42 -0.06 1.91
CA GLY A 294 -40.17 -0.25 0.67
C GLY A 294 -39.25 -0.13 -0.55
N ILE A 295 -38.45 0.94 -0.59
CA ILE A 295 -37.34 1.10 -1.51
C ILE A 295 -36.07 1.42 -0.72
N TYR A 296 -35.00 0.67 -0.96
CA TYR A 296 -33.69 0.89 -0.35
C TYR A 296 -32.64 1.22 -1.41
N MET A 297 -32.01 2.38 -1.28
CA MET A 297 -30.89 2.83 -2.10
C MET A 297 -29.63 2.91 -1.23
N ASN A 298 -28.57 2.23 -1.64
CA ASN A 298 -27.28 2.26 -0.98
C ASN A 298 -26.16 2.36 -2.02
N ASN A 299 -25.24 3.31 -1.88
CA ASN A 299 -24.19 3.58 -2.88
C ASN A 299 -24.76 3.81 -4.30
N ALA A 300 -25.97 4.36 -4.39
CA ALA A 300 -26.64 4.60 -5.66
C ALA A 300 -26.33 6.01 -6.18
N SER A 301 -26.11 6.14 -7.48
CA SER A 301 -25.80 7.42 -8.09
C SER A 301 -26.65 7.66 -9.33
N ASN A 302 -27.15 8.89 -9.49
CA ASN A 302 -27.90 9.35 -10.66
C ASN A 302 -29.14 8.51 -11.02
N CYS A 303 -29.77 7.87 -10.03
CA CYS A 303 -30.99 7.09 -10.23
C CYS A 303 -32.24 7.96 -10.09
N VAL A 304 -33.34 7.54 -10.71
CA VAL A 304 -34.64 8.23 -10.66
C VAL A 304 -35.72 7.27 -10.17
N ILE A 305 -36.36 7.62 -9.04
CA ILE A 305 -37.59 7.00 -8.54
C ILE A 305 -38.73 7.95 -8.90
N LYS A 306 -39.60 7.56 -9.83
CA LYS A 306 -40.68 8.44 -10.31
C LYS A 306 -42.04 7.77 -10.29
N ASN A 307 -43.05 8.48 -9.79
CA ASN A 307 -44.48 8.09 -9.85
C ASN A 307 -44.79 6.73 -9.19
N ASN A 308 -44.06 6.37 -8.14
CA ASN A 308 -44.30 5.13 -7.39
C ASN A 308 -45.25 5.38 -6.22
N LYS A 309 -46.06 4.38 -5.88
CA LYS A 309 -46.94 4.40 -4.71
C LYS A 309 -46.49 3.33 -3.70
N ILE A 310 -45.99 3.78 -2.56
CA ILE A 310 -45.40 2.96 -1.49
C ILE A 310 -46.33 3.06 -0.29
N ILE A 311 -46.89 1.93 0.13
CA ILE A 311 -47.96 1.89 1.13
C ILE A 311 -47.72 0.77 2.16
N ASN A 312 -48.09 1.01 3.42
CA ASN A 312 -48.16 0.00 4.48
C ASN A 312 -46.82 -0.69 4.79
N ILE A 313 -45.72 0.06 4.81
CA ILE A 313 -44.41 -0.45 5.23
C ILE A 313 -44.27 -0.25 6.74
N THR A 314 -44.94 -1.11 7.51
CA THR A 314 -45.17 -0.95 8.97
C THR A 314 -44.86 -2.20 9.78
N ALA A 315 -44.13 -3.16 9.21
CA ALA A 315 -43.88 -4.46 9.83
C ALA A 315 -43.26 -4.35 11.23
N THR A 316 -42.52 -3.27 11.50
CA THR A 316 -41.94 -2.94 12.80
C THR A 316 -41.87 -1.44 13.02
N GLY A 317 -41.64 -1.03 14.28
CA GLY A 317 -41.48 0.38 14.68
C GLY A 317 -40.20 1.07 14.20
N ASP A 318 -39.51 0.55 13.18
CA ASP A 318 -38.33 1.16 12.54
C ASP A 318 -38.36 1.00 11.01
N SER A 319 -39.50 0.56 10.44
CA SER A 319 -39.68 0.38 9.00
C SER A 319 -39.68 1.72 8.24
N VAL A 320 -39.22 1.75 6.98
CA VAL A 320 -39.08 2.98 6.17
C VAL A 320 -39.78 2.85 4.81
N GLY A 321 -40.46 3.88 4.33
CA GLY A 321 -41.00 3.91 2.97
C GLY A 321 -39.87 3.90 1.93
N ILE A 322 -39.06 4.95 1.88
CA ILE A 322 -37.84 5.02 1.04
C ILE A 322 -36.63 5.36 1.92
N ALA A 323 -35.59 4.53 1.88
CA ALA A 323 -34.32 4.78 2.55
C ALA A 323 -33.20 5.01 1.51
N VAL A 324 -32.51 6.15 1.63
CA VAL A 324 -31.39 6.57 0.76
C VAL A 324 -30.13 6.72 1.61
N CYS A 325 -29.15 5.87 1.35
CA CYS A 325 -27.92 5.75 2.11
C CYS A 325 -26.70 5.88 1.20
N ASN A 326 -25.72 6.68 1.59
CA ASN A 326 -24.48 6.93 0.85
C ASN A 326 -24.67 7.11 -0.66
N SER A 327 -25.70 7.86 -1.06
CA SER A 327 -26.17 7.91 -2.44
C SER A 327 -26.14 9.35 -2.97
N VAL A 328 -25.76 9.55 -4.23
CA VAL A 328 -25.44 10.87 -4.78
C VAL A 328 -26.23 11.19 -6.04
N GLY A 329 -26.75 12.40 -6.17
CA GLY A 329 -27.34 12.85 -7.45
C GLY A 329 -28.65 12.15 -7.84
N ASN A 330 -29.33 11.49 -6.90
CA ASN A 330 -30.56 10.75 -7.19
C ASN A 330 -31.79 11.65 -7.13
N LYS A 331 -32.85 11.26 -7.84
CA LYS A 331 -34.11 12.01 -7.89
C LYS A 331 -35.30 11.14 -7.45
N ILE A 332 -36.08 11.63 -6.49
CA ILE A 332 -37.34 11.04 -6.04
C ILE A 332 -38.46 12.02 -6.40
N GLN A 333 -39.32 11.65 -7.34
CA GLN A 333 -40.28 12.58 -7.95
C GLN A 333 -41.70 12.01 -8.10
N GLY A 334 -42.72 12.80 -7.79
CA GLY A 334 -44.10 12.51 -8.22
C GLY A 334 -44.74 11.30 -7.53
N GLY A 335 -44.09 10.73 -6.50
CA GLY A 335 -44.52 9.51 -5.83
C GLY A 335 -45.44 9.75 -4.65
N GLU A 336 -46.05 8.68 -4.16
CA GLU A 336 -46.85 8.63 -2.93
C GLU A 336 -46.18 7.70 -1.91
N ILE A 337 -45.94 8.17 -0.69
CA ILE A 337 -45.41 7.38 0.44
C ILE A 337 -46.41 7.49 1.61
N ILE A 338 -47.13 6.40 1.87
CA ILE A 338 -48.32 6.43 2.73
C ILE A 338 -48.21 5.36 3.82
N ASN A 339 -48.54 5.73 5.07
CA ASN A 339 -48.69 4.79 6.17
C ASN A 339 -47.48 3.82 6.28
N CYS A 340 -46.28 4.38 6.32
CA CYS A 340 -45.04 3.67 6.61
C CYS A 340 -44.55 4.04 8.02
N GLY A 341 -43.58 3.28 8.55
CA GLY A 341 -42.97 3.61 9.84
C GLY A 341 -42.41 5.04 9.85
N GLN A 342 -41.38 5.23 9.04
CA GLN A 342 -40.90 6.51 8.55
C GLN A 342 -41.28 6.65 7.06
N GLY A 343 -41.56 7.86 6.59
CA GLY A 343 -41.85 8.08 5.17
C GLY A 343 -40.59 7.93 4.30
N LEU A 344 -39.74 8.95 4.34
CA LEU A 344 -38.52 9.03 3.55
C LEU A 344 -37.33 9.31 4.47
N LEU A 345 -36.26 8.51 4.37
CA LEU A 345 -35.03 8.62 5.15
C LEU A 345 -33.85 8.91 4.22
N ILE A 346 -33.20 10.06 4.38
CA ILE A 346 -31.90 10.35 3.76
C ILE A 346 -30.81 10.27 4.83
N VAL A 347 -30.00 9.23 4.77
CA VAL A 347 -28.94 8.97 5.76
C VAL A 347 -27.66 9.72 5.42
N SER A 348 -27.21 9.60 4.17
CA SER A 348 -25.94 10.16 3.72
C SER A 348 -25.84 10.25 2.21
N GLY A 349 -24.92 11.10 1.77
CA GLY A 349 -24.73 11.44 0.36
C GLY A 349 -25.16 12.87 0.07
N TRP A 350 -25.02 13.28 -1.19
CA TRP A 350 -25.13 14.69 -1.58
C TRP A 350 -25.82 14.88 -2.92
N SER A 351 -26.35 16.08 -3.16
CA SER A 351 -27.05 16.46 -4.39
C SER A 351 -28.24 15.56 -4.77
N ASN A 352 -28.90 14.94 -3.80
CA ASN A 352 -30.17 14.26 -4.07
C ASN A 352 -31.30 15.28 -4.18
N ILE A 353 -32.32 14.97 -4.98
CA ILE A 353 -33.50 15.83 -5.20
C ILE A 353 -34.75 15.04 -4.83
N ILE A 354 -35.57 15.61 -3.96
CA ILE A 354 -36.88 15.10 -3.56
C ILE A 354 -37.90 16.15 -3.95
N GLU A 355 -38.69 15.89 -4.99
CA GLU A 355 -39.63 16.87 -5.50
C GLU A 355 -41.02 16.32 -5.80
N GLU A 356 -42.06 17.13 -5.61
CA GLU A 356 -43.42 16.80 -6.07
C GLU A 356 -43.94 15.47 -5.50
N ASN A 357 -43.56 15.07 -4.28
CA ASN A 357 -44.05 13.83 -3.67
C ASN A 357 -45.18 14.10 -2.67
N ILE A 358 -46.09 13.14 -2.50
CA ILE A 358 -47.08 13.11 -1.43
C ILE A 358 -46.59 12.13 -0.37
N ILE A 359 -46.31 12.63 0.83
CA ILE A 359 -45.76 11.86 1.95
C ILE A 359 -46.73 12.01 3.11
N ARG A 360 -47.47 10.94 3.45
CA ARG A 360 -48.55 11.08 4.41
C ARG A 360 -48.80 9.89 5.33
N ASP A 361 -49.43 10.18 6.45
CA ASP A 361 -49.86 9.17 7.43
C ASP A 361 -48.70 8.32 8.00
N ASN A 362 -47.45 8.79 7.89
CA ASN A 362 -46.28 8.09 8.44
C ASN A 362 -46.10 8.49 9.91
N THR A 363 -46.70 7.72 10.81
CA THR A 363 -46.92 8.12 12.22
C THR A 363 -46.24 7.23 13.26
N ILE A 364 -45.66 6.11 12.85
CA ILE A 364 -45.23 5.06 13.77
C ILE A 364 -43.82 5.31 14.31
N ALA A 365 -42.87 5.69 13.45
CA ALA A 365 -41.48 5.86 13.85
C ALA A 365 -40.68 6.76 12.91
N GLY A 366 -40.41 7.98 13.36
CA GLY A 366 -39.61 8.95 12.62
C GLY A 366 -40.47 9.94 11.83
N ALA A 367 -39.84 10.72 10.97
CA ALA A 367 -40.50 11.81 10.27
C ALA A 367 -41.15 11.37 8.94
N GLY A 368 -42.08 12.18 8.42
CA GLY A 368 -42.48 12.08 7.01
C GLY A 368 -41.24 12.16 6.10
N VAL A 369 -40.40 13.17 6.31
CA VAL A 369 -39.05 13.26 5.71
C VAL A 369 -38.00 13.46 6.79
N ARG A 370 -37.06 12.52 6.93
CA ARG A 370 -35.90 12.65 7.82
C ARG A 370 -34.63 12.78 7.01
N ILE A 371 -33.82 13.76 7.36
CA ILE A 371 -32.46 13.92 6.83
C ILE A 371 -31.49 13.84 8.01
N GLU A 372 -30.54 12.93 7.92
CA GLU A 372 -29.52 12.70 8.93
C GLU A 372 -28.30 13.60 8.71
N ARG A 373 -27.49 13.76 9.77
CA ARG A 373 -26.35 14.69 9.80
C ARG A 373 -25.32 14.52 8.68
N SER A 374 -25.19 13.31 8.16
CA SER A 374 -24.21 12.98 7.11
C SER A 374 -24.72 13.28 5.70
N ALA A 375 -25.99 13.64 5.54
CA ALA A 375 -26.56 14.05 4.27
C ALA A 375 -26.42 15.56 4.10
N THR A 376 -25.96 15.96 2.92
CA THR A 376 -25.72 17.38 2.61
C THR A 376 -26.31 17.74 1.26
N THR A 377 -26.54 19.03 1.03
CA THR A 377 -26.92 19.57 -0.30
C THR A 377 -28.09 18.83 -0.97
N THR A 378 -29.02 18.29 -0.18
CA THR A 378 -30.25 17.69 -0.69
C THR A 378 -31.25 18.79 -0.99
N GLY A 379 -31.83 18.78 -2.19
CA GLY A 379 -32.92 19.67 -2.58
C GLY A 379 -34.27 19.04 -2.28
N ILE A 380 -35.10 19.72 -1.49
CA ILE A 380 -36.44 19.25 -1.10
C ILE A 380 -37.43 20.32 -1.50
N CYS A 381 -38.15 20.10 -2.60
CA CYS A 381 -39.03 21.12 -3.16
C CYS A 381 -40.42 20.61 -3.52
N GLU A 382 -41.47 21.39 -3.26
CA GLU A 382 -42.81 21.12 -3.79
C GLU A 382 -43.41 19.77 -3.36
N ASN A 383 -42.98 19.24 -2.21
CA ASN A 383 -43.57 18.03 -1.62
C ASN A 383 -44.75 18.40 -0.71
N CYS A 384 -45.74 17.51 -0.62
CA CYS A 384 -46.80 17.58 0.38
C CYS A 384 -46.55 16.59 1.51
N SER A 385 -46.26 17.09 2.70
CA SER A 385 -46.17 16.29 3.93
C SER A 385 -47.48 16.42 4.72
N ILE A 386 -48.27 15.35 4.82
CA ILE A 386 -49.61 15.37 5.41
C ILE A 386 -49.69 14.35 6.55
N ASP A 387 -50.07 14.79 7.74
CA ASP A 387 -50.38 13.95 8.89
C ASP A 387 -49.27 12.94 9.28
N ASN A 388 -47.99 13.34 9.12
CA ASN A 388 -46.84 12.59 9.62
C ASN A 388 -46.41 13.08 11.02
N VAL A 389 -45.74 12.24 11.80
CA VAL A 389 -45.34 12.56 13.19
C VAL A 389 -43.85 12.30 13.44
N PRO A 390 -42.96 13.30 13.32
CA PRO A 390 -43.20 14.67 12.84
C PRO A 390 -43.30 14.77 11.31
N GLN A 391 -43.69 15.94 10.79
CA GLN A 391 -43.76 16.17 9.32
C GLN A 391 -42.40 16.02 8.64
N ALA A 392 -41.37 16.67 9.19
CA ALA A 392 -40.01 16.57 8.71
C ALA A 392 -39.01 16.85 9.82
N TRP A 393 -37.78 16.40 9.62
CA TRP A 393 -36.65 16.63 10.50
C TRP A 393 -35.36 16.64 9.69
N ASP A 394 -34.47 17.61 9.91
CA ASP A 394 -33.26 17.78 9.11
C ASP A 394 -32.04 18.12 9.98
N ASP A 395 -31.24 17.10 10.30
CA ASP A 395 -29.97 17.22 11.01
C ASP A 395 -28.78 17.47 10.07
N GLY A 396 -29.01 17.45 8.75
CA GLY A 396 -28.00 17.58 7.70
C GLY A 396 -27.51 19.01 7.52
N ARG A 397 -26.62 19.23 6.55
CA ARG A 397 -26.04 20.56 6.28
C ARG A 397 -26.29 21.00 4.86
N ASP A 398 -26.54 22.29 4.66
CA ASP A 398 -26.72 22.92 3.35
C ASP A 398 -27.86 22.28 2.52
N ASN A 399 -28.83 21.63 3.18
CA ASN A 399 -30.04 21.16 2.54
C ASN A 399 -30.97 22.34 2.27
N ASN A 400 -31.74 22.25 1.20
CA ASN A 400 -32.55 23.36 0.73
C ASN A 400 -34.02 22.96 0.62
N TRP A 401 -34.82 23.49 1.53
CA TRP A 401 -36.27 23.32 1.57
C TRP A 401 -36.94 24.54 0.97
N ILE A 402 -37.69 24.34 -0.11
CA ILE A 402 -38.40 25.43 -0.81
C ILE A 402 -39.74 24.91 -1.30
N GLY A 403 -40.84 25.60 -1.03
CA GLY A 403 -42.08 25.27 -1.71
C GLY A 403 -42.74 24.02 -1.17
N ASN A 404 -42.48 23.55 0.04
CA ASN A 404 -43.16 22.34 0.53
C ASN A 404 -44.43 22.70 1.30
N TYR A 405 -45.48 21.90 1.10
CA TYR A 405 -46.68 21.95 1.91
C TYR A 405 -46.55 21.05 3.13
N ARG A 406 -47.05 21.50 4.28
CA ARG A 406 -47.15 20.69 5.50
C ARG A 406 -48.54 20.84 6.08
N SER A 407 -49.23 19.73 6.37
CA SER A 407 -50.48 19.83 7.13
C SER A 407 -50.18 20.33 8.54
N PRO A 408 -51.12 21.06 9.19
CA PRO A 408 -50.97 21.49 10.57
C PRO A 408 -50.56 20.32 11.46
N PRO A 409 -49.53 20.45 12.31
CA PRO A 409 -49.05 19.33 13.09
C PRO A 409 -50.10 18.87 14.10
N PRO A 410 -50.10 17.59 14.50
CA PRO A 410 -50.77 17.16 15.72
C PRO A 410 -50.11 17.82 16.94
N GLY A 411 -50.46 19.07 17.28
CA GLY A 411 -49.98 19.75 18.51
C GLY A 411 -49.66 21.26 18.50
N GLY A 412 -49.77 22.01 17.39
CA GLY A 412 -49.76 23.49 17.45
C GLY A 412 -48.78 24.26 16.54
N SER A 413 -48.84 25.59 16.63
CA SER A 413 -48.78 26.57 15.52
C SER A 413 -47.41 27.10 15.04
N SER A 414 -46.32 26.32 15.06
CA SER A 414 -45.03 26.77 14.49
C SER A 414 -44.75 26.10 13.14
N ASN A 415 -45.35 26.64 12.08
CA ASN A 415 -45.57 25.93 10.80
C ASN A 415 -44.36 25.66 9.88
N TYR A 416 -43.16 26.20 10.14
CA TYR A 416 -42.08 26.15 9.13
C TYR A 416 -40.69 25.82 9.68
N ILE A 417 -40.57 25.68 10.99
CA ILE A 417 -39.32 25.28 11.63
C ILE A 417 -39.16 23.78 11.45
N ILE A 418 -38.13 23.37 10.73
CA ILE A 418 -37.72 21.97 10.63
C ILE A 418 -36.72 21.73 11.75
N PRO A 419 -37.03 20.90 12.76
CA PRO A 419 -36.06 20.63 13.81
C PRO A 419 -34.76 20.07 13.23
N GLY A 420 -33.62 20.52 13.78
CA GLY A 420 -32.30 20.02 13.45
C GLY A 420 -31.25 21.12 13.28
N ALA A 421 -30.44 21.05 12.23
CA ALA A 421 -29.28 21.92 12.01
C ALA A 421 -29.66 23.38 11.63
N ALA A 422 -28.66 24.27 11.60
CA ALA A 422 -28.86 25.65 11.13
C ALA A 422 -29.23 25.65 9.63
N GLY A 423 -30.30 26.36 9.27
CA GLY A 423 -30.84 26.39 7.90
C GLY A 423 -31.95 25.37 7.62
N SER A 424 -32.35 24.58 8.63
CA SER A 424 -33.49 23.66 8.58
C SER A 424 -34.83 24.44 8.64
N GLU A 425 -35.10 25.24 7.62
CA GLU A 425 -36.35 25.97 7.42
C GLU A 425 -36.81 25.85 5.97
N ASP A 426 -38.13 25.79 5.76
CA ASP A 426 -38.68 25.95 4.41
C ASP A 426 -38.76 27.43 4.06
N LYS A 427 -38.06 27.84 3.00
CA LYS A 427 -37.92 29.25 2.61
C LYS A 427 -39.14 29.81 1.87
N ASP A 428 -40.00 28.97 1.33
CA ASP A 428 -41.16 29.38 0.55
C ASP A 428 -42.30 28.38 0.74
N PRO A 429 -42.77 28.17 1.98
CA PRO A 429 -43.73 27.10 2.25
C PRO A 429 -45.05 27.33 1.53
N LEU A 430 -45.67 26.26 1.04
CA LEU A 430 -46.96 26.35 0.37
C LEU A 430 -48.10 26.47 1.38
N ASP A 431 -49.10 27.29 1.05
CA ASP A 431 -50.31 27.48 1.87
C ASP A 431 -51.27 26.28 1.79
N GLU A 432 -51.31 25.59 0.64
CA GLU A 432 -52.16 24.44 0.38
C GLU A 432 -51.37 23.34 -0.34
N CYS A 433 -51.76 22.08 -0.16
CA CYS A 433 -51.13 20.98 -0.92
C CYS A 433 -51.67 21.01 -2.35
N PRO A 434 -50.84 21.36 -3.35
CA PRO A 434 -51.30 21.44 -4.73
C PRO A 434 -51.63 20.07 -5.35
N MET A 435 -51.23 19.00 -4.67
CA MET A 435 -51.32 17.63 -5.17
C MET A 435 -52.60 16.92 -4.73
N THR A 436 -53.51 17.60 -4.02
CA THR A 436 -54.77 17.01 -3.56
C THR A 436 -55.86 17.06 -4.63
N GLN A 437 -55.89 16.00 -5.44
CA GLN A 437 -57.12 15.34 -5.92
C GLN A 437 -57.76 15.70 -7.28
N HIS A 438 -57.24 16.62 -8.12
CA HIS A 438 -57.76 16.66 -9.51
C HIS A 438 -56.85 17.17 -10.64
N GLU A 439 -55.70 17.79 -10.37
CA GLU A 439 -54.96 18.49 -11.43
C GLU A 439 -53.56 17.90 -11.63
N ARG A 440 -53.50 16.69 -12.21
CA ARG A 440 -52.25 16.10 -12.73
C ARG A 440 -51.73 16.77 -14.02
N GLN A 441 -52.21 17.96 -14.36
CA GLN A 441 -51.91 18.63 -15.63
C GLN A 441 -51.91 20.17 -15.48
N ALA A 442 -50.98 20.75 -14.72
CA ALA A 442 -50.49 22.11 -15.00
C ALA A 442 -49.33 22.50 -14.07
N THR A 443 -48.18 22.74 -14.69
CA THR A 443 -47.22 23.79 -14.32
C THR A 443 -46.74 23.85 -12.86
N PHE A 444 -45.76 23.03 -12.52
CA PHE A 444 -44.88 23.30 -11.38
C PHE A 444 -43.53 23.84 -11.85
N CYS A 445 -43.03 24.84 -11.12
CA CYS A 445 -42.03 25.79 -11.57
C CYS A 445 -40.64 25.18 -11.36
N CYS A 446 -39.76 25.27 -12.36
CA CYS A 446 -38.35 24.84 -12.30
C CYS A 446 -37.50 25.67 -11.30
N ARG A 447 -37.84 25.69 -10.00
CA ARG A 447 -37.08 26.43 -8.98
C ARG A 447 -35.95 25.63 -8.36
N CYS A 448 -35.99 24.30 -8.44
CA CYS A 448 -34.97 23.43 -7.84
C CYS A 448 -33.56 23.57 -8.50
N ASN A 449 -33.44 24.18 -9.69
CA ASN A 449 -32.17 24.32 -10.42
C ASN A 449 -31.41 25.65 -10.19
N ARG A 450 -31.89 26.56 -9.34
CA ARG A 450 -31.30 27.93 -9.24
C ARG A 450 -30.12 28.08 -8.28
N TYR A 451 -29.72 27.05 -7.55
CA TYR A 451 -28.57 27.12 -6.64
C TYR A 451 -27.77 25.81 -6.73
N LYS A 452 -27.03 25.67 -7.83
CA LYS A 452 -25.91 24.73 -7.96
C LYS A 452 -24.65 25.32 -7.35
#